data_AF-A0A972J7X7-F1
#
_entry.id   AF-A0A972J7X7-F1
#
_cell.length_a   1.000
_cell.length_b   1.000
_cell.length_c   1.000
_cell.angle_alpha   90.00
_cell.angle_beta   90.00
_cell.angle_gamma   90.00
#
_symmetry.space_group_name_H-M   'P 1'
#
loop_
_entity.id
_entity.type
_entity.pdbx_description
1 polymer ?
#
loop_
_entity_poly.entity_id
_entity_poly.type
_entity_poly.pdbx_seq_one_letter_code
_entity_poly.pdbx_strand_id
1 'polypeptide(L)' 'MVSEEAYKEAMQRALKMLERRDYAEGELVDRLRQKGIEEETAAKAAERLTELGLINNKKFAATL' A
#
# COMPACT_ATOMS: atom_id res chain seq x y z
N MET A 1 10.60 -5.52 11.75
CA MET A 1 9.44 -5.49 12.69
C MET A 1 8.81 -4.13 12.58
N VAL A 2 7.69 -4.07 11.86
CA VAL A 2 6.91 -2.86 11.66
C VAL A 2 6.37 -2.36 13.01
N SER A 3 6.68 -1.12 13.39
CA SER A 3 6.07 -0.49 14.57
C SER A 3 4.61 -0.12 14.29
N GLU A 4 3.79 -0.10 15.34
CA GLU A 4 2.36 0.20 15.19
C GLU A 4 2.13 1.63 14.71
N GLU A 5 2.94 2.58 15.17
CA GLU A 5 2.89 3.99 14.76
C GLU A 5 3.23 4.16 13.28
N ALA A 6 4.31 3.54 12.81
CA ALA A 6 4.72 3.62 11.40
C ALA A 6 3.67 2.98 10.49
N TYR A 7 3.08 1.87 10.92
CA TYR A 7 1.98 1.24 10.20
C TYR A 7 0.73 2.12 10.11
N LYS A 8 0.32 2.74 11.23
CA LYS A 8 -0.81 3.68 11.26
C LYS A 8 -0.58 4.88 10.34
N GLU A 9 0.64 5.43 10.37
CA GLU A 9 1.05 6.54 9.49
C GLU A 9 1.00 6.13 8.01
N ALA A 10 1.51 4.95 7.67
CA ALA A 10 1.46 4.41 6.31
C ALA A 10 0.02 4.21 5.82
N MET A 11 -0.86 3.63 6.65
CA MET A 11 -2.28 3.44 6.36
C MET A 11 -3.00 4.77 6.13
N GLN A 12 -2.81 5.76 6.99
CA GLN A 12 -3.43 7.08 6.84
C GLN A 12 -2.99 7.76 5.54
N ARG A 13 -1.68 7.69 5.21
CA ARG A 13 -1.17 8.24 3.95
C ARG A 13 -1.73 7.51 2.74
N ALA A 14 -1.76 6.19 2.78
CA ALA A 14 -2.27 5.37 1.69
C ALA A 14 -3.76 5.64 1.41
N LEU A 15 -4.60 5.70 2.44
CA LEU A 15 -6.02 6.03 2.30
C LEU A 15 -6.22 7.42 1.67
N LYS A 16 -5.50 8.43 2.14
CA LYS A 16 -5.55 9.79 1.54
C LYS A 16 -5.10 9.81 0.06
N MET A 17 -4.25 8.87 -0.35
CA MET A 17 -3.85 8.73 -1.74
C MET A 17 -4.99 8.08 -2.55
N LEU A 18 -5.55 6.98 -2.05
CA LEU A 18 -6.68 6.27 -2.66
C LEU A 18 -7.94 7.15 -2.81
N GLU A 19 -8.18 8.07 -1.89
CA GLU A 19 -9.25 9.08 -2.01
C GLU A 19 -9.11 9.96 -3.26
N ARG A 20 -7.89 10.17 -3.76
CA ARG A 20 -7.62 11.05 -4.91
C ARG A 20 -7.67 10.33 -6.24
N ARG A 21 -7.22 9.07 -6.27
CA ARG A 21 -7.26 8.16 -7.42
C ARG A 21 -6.89 6.76 -6.97
N ASP A 22 -7.22 5.77 -7.79
CA ASP A 22 -6.78 4.39 -7.59
C ASP A 22 -5.26 4.25 -7.77
N TYR A 23 -4.65 3.38 -6.97
CA TYR A 23 -3.25 2.97 -7.07
C TYR A 23 -3.19 1.45 -7.21
N ALA A 24 -2.24 0.95 -8.00
CA ALA A 24 -1.83 -0.45 -7.90
C ALA A 24 -0.96 -0.65 -6.64
N GLU A 25 -0.89 -1.88 -6.14
CA GLU A 25 -0.14 -2.23 -4.92
C GLU A 25 1.33 -1.76 -4.98
N GLY A 26 2.06 -2.15 -6.02
CA GLY A 26 3.46 -1.75 -6.19
C GLY A 26 3.65 -0.24 -6.33
N GLU A 27 2.73 0.45 -7.03
CA GLU A 27 2.78 1.91 -7.10
C GLU A 27 2.56 2.54 -5.73
N LEU A 28 1.62 2.03 -4.94
CA LEU A 28 1.36 2.53 -3.61
C LEU A 28 2.57 2.36 -2.69
N VAL A 29 3.24 1.19 -2.75
CA VAL A 29 4.49 0.93 -2.01
C VAL A 29 5.56 1.96 -2.38
N ASP A 30 5.83 2.16 -3.66
CA ASP A 30 6.83 3.12 -4.13
C ASP A 30 6.50 4.55 -3.67
N ARG A 31 5.23 4.93 -3.70
CA ARG A 31 4.78 6.26 -3.26
C ARG A 31 4.92 6.47 -1.76
N LEU A 32 4.66 5.45 -0.95
CA LEU A 32 4.87 5.50 0.49
C LEU A 32 6.37 5.59 0.81
N ARG A 33 7.21 4.86 0.08
CA ARG A 33 8.68 4.94 0.20
C ARG A 33 9.23 6.32 -0.16
N GLN A 34 8.73 6.92 -1.23
CA GLN A 34 9.05 8.32 -1.60
C GLN A 34 8.68 9.34 -0.50
N LYS A 35 7.80 8.97 0.44
CA LYS A 35 7.41 9.78 1.60
C LYS A 35 8.15 9.42 2.88
N GLY A 36 9.18 8.57 2.79
CA GLY A 36 10.01 8.16 3.93
C GLY A 36 9.46 6.99 4.75
N ILE A 37 8.41 6.31 4.27
CA ILE A 37 7.94 5.06 4.91
C ILE A 37 8.88 3.91 4.52
N GLU A 38 9.28 3.12 5.50
CA GLU A 38 10.13 1.94 5.32
C GLU A 38 9.44 0.88 4.43
N GLU A 39 10.20 0.13 3.65
CA GLU A 39 9.68 -0.82 2.66
C GLU A 39 8.78 -1.89 3.28
N GLU A 40 9.18 -2.49 4.41
CA GLU A 40 8.38 -3.51 5.14
C GLU A 40 7.03 -2.92 5.57
N THR A 41 7.03 -1.66 6.01
CA THR A 41 5.82 -0.96 6.47
C THR A 41 4.91 -0.58 5.30
N ALA A 42 5.48 -0.08 4.21
CA ALA A 42 4.76 0.30 3.01
C ALA A 42 4.10 -0.92 2.34
N ALA A 43 4.83 -2.02 2.21
CA ALA A 43 4.33 -3.28 1.67
C ALA A 43 3.16 -3.81 2.51
N LYS A 44 3.31 -3.86 3.83
CA LYS A 44 2.25 -4.33 4.74
C LYS A 44 0.97 -3.49 4.66
N ALA A 45 1.10 -2.17 4.52
CA ALA A 45 -0.06 -1.29 4.35
C ALA A 45 -0.76 -1.52 2.98
N ALA A 46 0.01 -1.66 1.90
CA ALA A 46 -0.52 -1.91 0.57
C ALA A 46 -1.19 -3.29 0.45
N GLU A 47 -0.57 -4.32 1.02
CA GLU A 47 -1.14 -5.67 1.12
C GLU A 47 -2.49 -5.63 1.85
N ARG A 48 -2.55 -4.98 3.02
CA ARG A 48 -3.80 -4.88 3.78
C ARG A 48 -4.92 -4.16 3.01
N LEU A 49 -4.58 -3.09 2.29
CA LEU A 49 -5.56 -2.36 1.49
C LEU A 49 -6.04 -3.17 0.27
N THR A 50 -5.18 -4.05 -0.25
CA THR A 50 -5.55 -5.02 -1.29
C THR A 50 -6.50 -6.09 -0.73
N GLU A 51 -6.21 -6.66 0.44
CA GLU A 51 -7.11 -7.59 1.14
C GLU A 51 -8.50 -6.98 1.41
N LEU A 52 -8.55 -5.69 1.73
CA LEU A 52 -9.79 -4.94 1.96
C LEU A 52 -10.53 -4.57 0.66
N GLY A 53 -9.96 -4.88 -0.50
CA GLY A 53 -10.54 -4.56 -1.81
C GLY A 53 -10.47 -3.07 -2.18
N LEU A 54 -9.72 -2.27 -1.43
CA LEU A 54 -9.50 -0.85 -1.70
C LEU A 54 -8.46 -0.62 -2.79
N ILE A 55 -7.60 -1.61 -3.02
CA ILE A 55 -6.68 -1.68 -4.15
C ILE A 55 -7.10 -2.87 -5.00
N ASN A 56 -7.52 -2.61 -6.23
CA ASN A 56 -8.01 -3.65 -7.11
C ASN A 56 -6.88 -4.12 -8.02
N ASN A 57 -6.03 -5.02 -7.53
CA ASN A 57 -4.97 -5.62 -8.33
C ASN A 57 -5.49 -6.88 -9.05
N LYS A 58 -6.35 -6.72 -10.06
CA LYS A 58 -6.76 -7.82 -10.97
C LYS A 58 -5.62 -8.28 -11.90
N LYS A 59 -4.37 -8.24 -11.47
CA LYS A 59 -3.23 -8.78 -12.20
C LYS A 59 -2.49 -9.78 -11.35
N PHE A 60 -3.19 -10.86 -10.98
CA PHE A 60 -2.48 -12.12 -10.86
C PHE A 60 -2.18 -12.58 -12.29
N ALA A 61 -0.93 -12.42 -12.70
CA ALA A 61 -0.39 -13.03 -13.90
C ALA A 61 -0.34 -14.54 -13.67
N ALA A 62 -1.46 -15.23 -13.91
CA ALA A 62 -1.43 -16.66 -14.22
C ALA A 62 -1.03 -16.79 -15.69
N THR A 63 0.26 -16.67 -15.97
CA THR A 63 0.86 -17.30 -17.15
C THR A 63 1.38 -18.67 -16.69
N LEU A 64 0.57 -19.69 -16.89
CA LEU A 64 0.97 -21.11 -16.97
C LEU A 64 0.20 -21.73 -18.14
#